data_AF-A0A972XXU4-F1
#
_entry.id   AF-A0A972XXU4-F1
#
_cell.length_a   1.000
_cell.length_b   1.000
_cell.length_c   1.000
_cell.angle_alpha   90.00
_cell.angle_beta   90.00
_cell.angle_gamma   90.00
#
_symmetry.space_group_name_H-M   'P 1'
#
loop_
_entity.id
_entity.type
_entity.pdbx_description
1 polymer ?
#
loop_
_entity_poly.entity_id
_entity_poly.type
_entity_poly.pdbx_seq_one_letter_code
_entity_poly.pdbx_strand_id
1 'polypeptide(L)'
;MKKTIILSATLLGIAIVFLTRTRPGKQLKTAAIAVVNKPDYINKEGKTVKDRVTLPEGYSRVTYPEGSFQEYVRNYKLKDFGAKVINYDGSEYGYQSGHIGVLEIPVPENGLQQCADALIRIRAEYLWDKGRKDEIGFNFTSGHYCSWKQYAEGYRPKIKGSTVTFHKTASPNNTKANFYKYLNLIYMYSGTISLYHELSKITTIEELQIGDMLIYAGSPGHVIMIADAIQNDNGEKRFIMIQGNTPAQSVHMLKSVMDTDLSPWYEFEIGAYTEIPTYYFDKAEFVRFKE
;
A
#
# COMPACT_ATOMS: atom_id res chain seq x y z
N MET A 1 1.88 -42.50 36.75
CA MET A 1 2.73 -42.20 35.57
C MET A 1 2.68 -43.26 34.48
N LYS A 2 2.96 -44.56 34.74
CA LYS A 2 2.91 -45.59 33.66
C LYS A 2 1.52 -45.79 33.02
N LYS A 3 0.43 -45.79 33.82
CA LYS A 3 -0.94 -45.97 33.31
C LYS A 3 -1.43 -44.81 32.43
N THR A 4 -1.08 -43.57 32.77
CA THR A 4 -1.43 -42.39 31.97
C THR A 4 -0.70 -42.39 30.62
N ILE A 5 0.58 -42.76 30.59
CA ILE A 5 1.36 -42.87 29.35
C ILE A 5 0.77 -43.94 28.40
N ILE A 6 0.36 -45.10 28.94
CA ILE A 6 -0.25 -46.18 28.13
C ILE A 6 -1.59 -45.74 27.56
N LEU A 7 -2.42 -45.02 28.34
CA LEU A 7 -3.70 -44.52 27.88
C LEU A 7 -3.54 -43.48 26.75
N SER A 8 -2.57 -42.56 26.88
CA SER A 8 -2.24 -41.56 25.87
C SER A 8 -1.74 -42.19 24.56
N ALA A 9 -0.86 -43.20 24.65
CA ALA A 9 -0.35 -43.92 23.48
C ALA A 9 -1.46 -44.69 22.76
N THR A 10 -2.40 -45.27 23.52
CA THR A 10 -3.55 -46.00 22.96
C THR A 10 -4.51 -45.05 22.23
N LEU A 11 -4.83 -43.90 22.83
CA LEU A 11 -5.65 -42.85 22.20
C LEU A 11 -5.01 -42.31 20.92
N LEU A 12 -3.70 -42.09 20.92
CA LEU A 12 -2.97 -41.65 19.74
C LEU A 12 -2.99 -42.70 18.63
N GLY A 13 -2.82 -43.98 18.98
CA GLY A 13 -2.94 -45.09 18.03
C GLY A 13 -4.33 -45.19 17.40
N ILE A 14 -5.39 -45.05 18.20
CA ILE A 14 -6.78 -45.03 17.71
C ILE A 14 -7.02 -43.84 16.78
N ALA A 15 -6.52 -42.66 17.13
CA ALA A 15 -6.64 -41.46 16.28
C ALA A 15 -5.91 -41.63 14.93
N ILE A 16 -4.71 -42.23 14.93
CA ILE A 16 -3.95 -42.51 13.70
C ILE A 16 -4.70 -43.52 12.82
N VAL A 17 -5.23 -44.60 13.40
CA VAL A 17 -6.01 -45.59 12.64
C VAL A 17 -7.29 -44.97 12.08
N PHE A 18 -7.99 -44.14 12.88
CA PHE A 18 -9.17 -43.42 12.43
C PHE A 18 -8.85 -42.52 11.23
N LEU A 19 -7.83 -41.65 11.34
CA LEU A 19 -7.41 -40.70 10.30
C LEU A 19 -6.88 -41.36 9.01
N THR A 20 -6.36 -42.59 9.10
CA THR A 20 -5.73 -43.27 7.95
C THR A 20 -6.59 -44.34 7.30
N ARG A 21 -7.48 -45.01 8.05
CA ARG A 21 -8.22 -46.18 7.55
C ARG A 21 -9.72 -45.96 7.35
N THR A 22 -10.31 -44.92 7.94
CA THR A 22 -11.74 -44.64 7.76
C THR A 22 -11.99 -43.56 6.71
N ARG A 23 -13.12 -43.61 6.01
CA ARG A 23 -13.52 -42.58 5.03
C ARG A 23 -13.69 -41.20 5.69
N PRO A 24 -14.36 -41.06 6.85
CA PRO A 24 -14.46 -39.78 7.55
C PRO A 24 -13.10 -39.27 8.04
N GLY A 25 -12.24 -40.16 8.56
CA GLY A 25 -10.90 -39.77 9.02
C GLY A 25 -9.98 -39.32 7.89
N LYS A 26 -10.05 -39.95 6.71
CA LYS A 26 -9.33 -39.48 5.52
C LYS A 26 -9.83 -38.11 5.05
N GLN A 27 -11.14 -37.86 5.07
CA GLN A 27 -11.71 -36.54 4.76
C GLN A 27 -11.24 -35.48 5.76
N LEU A 28 -11.25 -35.80 7.06
CA LEU A 28 -10.74 -34.92 8.12
C LEU A 28 -9.25 -34.61 7.95
N LYS A 29 -8.44 -35.63 7.62
CA LYS A 29 -7.01 -35.48 7.31
C LYS A 29 -6.78 -34.61 6.08
N THR A 30 -7.58 -34.81 5.03
CA THR A 30 -7.47 -34.05 3.78
C THR A 30 -7.87 -32.59 3.99
N ALA A 31 -8.97 -32.34 4.71
CA ALA A 31 -9.37 -30.99 5.12
C ALA A 31 -8.30 -30.31 5.99
N ALA A 32 -7.73 -31.04 6.96
CA ALA A 32 -6.64 -30.51 7.78
C ALA A 32 -5.37 -30.21 6.96
N ILE A 33 -4.99 -31.08 6.02
CA ILE A 33 -3.87 -30.84 5.09
C ILE A 33 -4.16 -29.64 4.19
N ALA A 34 -5.38 -29.49 3.69
CA ALA A 34 -5.78 -28.35 2.85
C ALA A 34 -5.74 -27.02 3.64
N VAL A 35 -6.16 -27.04 4.91
CA VAL A 35 -6.04 -25.90 5.83
C VAL A 35 -4.57 -25.58 6.15
N VAL A 36 -3.70 -26.60 6.23
CA VAL A 36 -2.27 -26.42 6.49
C VAL A 36 -1.50 -25.97 5.24
N ASN A 37 -1.92 -26.40 4.05
CA ASN A 37 -1.31 -26.07 2.77
C ASN A 37 -2.10 -24.98 2.02
N LYS A 38 -2.46 -23.89 2.70
CA LYS A 38 -2.96 -22.72 1.97
C LYS A 38 -1.88 -22.24 1.00
N PRO A 39 -2.22 -21.91 -0.27
CA PRO A 39 -1.25 -21.36 -1.20
C PRO A 39 -0.59 -20.11 -0.62
N ASP A 40 0.74 -20.07 -0.61
CA ASP A 40 1.51 -18.87 -0.24
C ASP A 40 1.80 -18.09 -1.52
N TYR A 41 1.11 -16.95 -1.70
CA TYR A 41 1.31 -16.11 -2.87
C TYR A 41 2.50 -15.16 -2.75
N ILE A 42 3.43 -15.43 -1.82
CA ILE A 42 4.63 -14.63 -1.61
C ILE A 42 5.86 -15.30 -2.22
N ASN A 43 6.50 -14.60 -3.15
CA ASN A 43 7.82 -14.95 -3.66
C ASN A 43 8.92 -14.21 -2.88
N LYS A 44 9.62 -14.93 -2.00
CA LYS A 44 10.64 -14.38 -1.10
C LYS A 44 11.88 -13.83 -1.82
N GLU A 45 12.15 -14.30 -3.04
CA GLU A 45 13.25 -13.78 -3.86
C GLU A 45 12.88 -12.52 -4.65
N GLY A 46 11.59 -12.16 -4.70
CA GLY A 46 11.10 -11.00 -5.43
C GLY A 46 11.65 -9.68 -4.88
N LYS A 47 12.24 -8.86 -5.76
CA LYS A 47 12.88 -7.57 -5.43
C LYS A 47 12.06 -6.35 -5.85
N THR A 48 10.92 -6.54 -6.49
CA THR A 48 9.97 -5.49 -6.86
C THR A 48 8.59 -5.81 -6.32
N VAL A 49 7.69 -4.82 -6.29
CA VAL A 49 6.27 -5.02 -5.94
C VAL A 49 5.68 -6.19 -6.71
N LYS A 50 5.85 -6.19 -8.04
CA LYS A 50 5.41 -7.29 -8.94
C LYS A 50 6.00 -8.63 -8.53
N ASP A 51 7.32 -8.70 -8.39
CA ASP A 51 8.01 -9.99 -8.23
C ASP A 51 7.78 -10.62 -6.86
N ARG A 52 7.45 -9.82 -5.84
CA ARG A 52 7.18 -10.29 -4.47
C ARG A 52 5.88 -11.10 -4.36
N VAL A 53 4.96 -10.94 -5.31
CA VAL A 53 3.67 -11.63 -5.30
C VAL A 53 3.53 -12.57 -6.51
N THR A 54 3.09 -13.80 -6.25
CA THR A 54 2.76 -14.77 -7.30
C THR A 54 1.27 -14.70 -7.63
N LEU A 55 0.92 -15.25 -8.79
CA LEU A 55 -0.45 -15.19 -9.30
C LEU A 55 -1.26 -16.39 -8.80
N PRO A 56 -2.49 -16.18 -8.32
CA PRO A 56 -3.48 -17.24 -8.16
C PRO A 56 -3.80 -17.90 -9.50
N GLU A 57 -4.24 -19.16 -9.45
CA GLU A 57 -4.67 -19.90 -10.64
C GLU A 57 -5.83 -19.18 -11.34
N GLY A 58 -5.77 -19.11 -12.68
CA GLY A 58 -6.79 -18.43 -13.49
C GLY A 58 -6.66 -16.89 -13.54
N TYR A 59 -5.69 -16.30 -12.84
CA TYR A 59 -5.44 -14.85 -12.90
C TYR A 59 -4.24 -14.49 -13.77
N SER A 60 -4.35 -13.34 -14.43
CA SER A 60 -3.26 -12.70 -15.16
C SER A 60 -3.05 -11.26 -14.68
N ARG A 61 -1.85 -10.70 -14.82
CA ARG A 61 -1.63 -9.29 -14.46
C ARG A 61 -2.26 -8.36 -15.50
N VAL A 62 -2.98 -7.35 -15.02
CA VAL A 62 -3.51 -6.27 -15.87
C VAL A 62 -2.35 -5.55 -16.56
N THR A 63 -2.43 -5.34 -17.87
CA THR A 63 -1.37 -4.69 -18.66
C THR A 63 -1.49 -3.17 -18.62
N TYR A 64 -0.35 -2.48 -18.55
CA TYR A 64 -0.28 -1.01 -18.61
C TYR A 64 0.80 -0.58 -19.60
N PRO A 65 0.69 0.63 -20.20
CA PRO A 65 1.70 1.14 -21.10
C PRO A 65 3.08 1.24 -20.44
N GLU A 66 4.13 1.00 -21.22
CA GLU A 66 5.51 1.17 -20.77
C GLU A 66 5.76 2.64 -20.37
N GLY A 67 6.46 2.84 -19.25
CA GLY A 67 6.77 4.18 -18.74
C GLY A 67 5.60 4.92 -18.11
N SER A 68 4.43 4.28 -17.98
CA SER A 68 3.29 4.81 -17.24
C SER A 68 3.53 4.84 -15.72
N PHE A 69 2.67 5.54 -14.98
CA PHE A 69 2.75 5.57 -13.51
C PHE A 69 2.47 4.19 -12.92
N GLN A 70 1.57 3.43 -13.54
CA GLN A 70 1.18 2.09 -13.15
C GLN A 70 2.36 1.12 -13.25
N GLU A 71 3.10 1.19 -14.36
CA GLU A 71 4.32 0.40 -14.56
C GLU A 71 5.42 0.79 -13.56
N TYR A 72 5.58 2.09 -13.29
CA TYR A 72 6.51 2.60 -12.28
C TYR A 72 6.22 2.07 -10.87
N VAL A 73 4.96 2.12 -10.41
CA VAL A 73 4.57 1.65 -9.06
C VAL A 73 4.72 0.13 -8.96
N ARG A 74 4.27 -0.62 -9.97
CA ARG A 74 4.37 -2.09 -10.01
C ARG A 74 5.82 -2.59 -9.97
N ASN A 75 6.75 -1.81 -10.52
CA ASN A 75 8.18 -2.16 -10.55
C ASN A 75 8.99 -1.47 -9.43
N TYR A 76 8.33 -0.85 -8.45
CA TYR A 76 9.03 -0.21 -7.33
C TYR A 76 9.87 -1.23 -6.56
N LYS A 77 11.13 -0.87 -6.27
CA LYS A 77 12.07 -1.75 -5.59
C LYS A 77 11.69 -1.99 -4.15
N LEU A 78 11.95 -3.20 -3.68
CA LEU A 78 11.74 -3.63 -2.31
C LEU A 78 13.06 -3.97 -1.65
N LYS A 79 13.10 -3.79 -0.33
CA LYS A 79 14.09 -4.43 0.52
C LYS A 79 13.92 -5.96 0.46
N ASP A 80 14.97 -6.67 0.89
CA ASP A 80 14.96 -8.12 1.00
C ASP A 80 13.76 -8.65 1.79
N PHE A 81 13.31 -9.85 1.46
CA PHE A 81 12.21 -10.47 2.17
C PHE A 81 12.54 -10.63 3.66
N GLY A 82 11.55 -10.34 4.52
CA GLY A 82 11.72 -10.31 5.96
C GLY A 82 12.21 -8.96 6.52
N ALA A 83 12.52 -7.97 5.66
CA ALA A 83 12.79 -6.61 6.11
C ALA A 83 11.65 -6.07 6.99
N LYS A 84 12.02 -5.42 8.09
CA LYS A 84 11.09 -4.87 9.07
C LYS A 84 10.53 -3.53 8.60
N VAL A 85 9.27 -3.28 8.93
CA VAL A 85 8.72 -1.92 8.90
C VAL A 85 9.33 -1.16 10.07
N ILE A 86 10.01 -0.06 9.76
CA ILE A 86 10.69 0.80 10.74
C ILE A 86 9.95 2.13 10.83
N ASN A 87 9.73 2.61 12.05
CA ASN A 87 9.16 3.92 12.35
C ASN A 87 10.19 5.04 12.10
N TYR A 88 9.73 6.29 12.03
CA TYR A 88 10.63 7.44 11.80
C TYR A 88 11.73 7.63 12.85
N ASP A 89 11.53 7.11 14.06
CA ASP A 89 12.51 7.14 15.17
C ASP A 89 13.51 5.97 15.15
N GLY A 90 13.44 5.11 14.12
CA GLY A 90 14.28 3.93 13.98
C GLY A 90 13.79 2.68 14.71
N SER A 91 12.71 2.78 15.50
CA SER A 91 12.13 1.62 16.18
C SER A 91 11.38 0.69 15.20
N GLU A 92 11.28 -0.60 15.55
CA GLU A 92 10.44 -1.53 14.78
C GLU A 92 8.96 -1.23 14.99
N TYR A 93 8.18 -1.24 13.91
CA TYR A 93 6.73 -1.17 14.00
C TYR A 93 6.15 -2.42 14.68
N GLY A 94 5.18 -2.26 15.58
CA GLY A 94 4.70 -3.36 16.41
C GLY A 94 4.08 -4.53 15.64
N TYR A 95 3.41 -4.27 14.52
CA TYR A 95 2.68 -5.28 13.76
C TYR A 95 3.37 -5.68 12.44
N GLN A 96 4.44 -6.49 12.57
CA GLN A 96 5.26 -6.95 11.45
C GLN A 96 4.63 -8.08 10.60
N SER A 97 3.54 -8.71 11.06
CA SER A 97 2.86 -9.77 10.28
C SER A 97 1.79 -9.22 9.32
N GLY A 98 1.54 -7.91 9.37
CA GLY A 98 0.61 -7.21 8.48
C GLY A 98 1.18 -6.82 7.12
N HIS A 99 2.47 -7.06 6.85
CA HIS A 99 3.10 -6.68 5.59
C HIS A 99 3.84 -7.86 4.93
N ILE A 100 4.06 -7.74 3.63
CA ILE A 100 4.75 -8.75 2.80
C ILE A 100 6.03 -8.24 2.14
N GLY A 101 6.26 -6.93 2.20
CA GLY A 101 7.42 -6.28 1.59
C GLY A 101 7.52 -4.83 2.04
N VAL A 102 8.75 -4.31 2.06
CA VAL A 102 9.05 -2.92 2.42
C VAL A 102 9.70 -2.27 1.21
N LEU A 103 9.16 -1.14 0.75
CA LEU A 103 9.70 -0.42 -0.39
C LEU A 103 11.07 0.18 -0.03
N GLU A 104 11.95 0.33 -1.02
CA GLU A 104 13.21 1.08 -0.89
C GLU A 104 12.97 2.60 -0.88
N ILE A 105 12.10 3.05 0.03
CA ILE A 105 11.83 4.46 0.30
C ILE A 105 12.37 4.78 1.70
N PRO A 106 13.37 5.67 1.82
CA PRO A 106 13.84 6.13 3.12
C PRO A 106 12.71 6.78 3.92
N VAL A 107 12.62 6.44 5.20
CA VAL A 107 11.77 7.15 6.17
C VAL A 107 12.55 8.35 6.65
N PRO A 108 12.03 9.58 6.53
CA PRO A 108 12.75 10.74 7.00
C PRO A 108 12.70 10.82 8.53
N GLU A 109 13.84 11.09 9.16
CA GLU A 109 13.99 11.14 10.63
C GLU A 109 13.17 12.27 11.27
N ASN A 110 12.75 13.26 10.49
CA ASN A 110 11.93 14.39 10.97
C ASN A 110 10.46 14.02 11.19
N GLY A 111 10.06 12.77 10.97
CA GLY A 111 8.69 12.28 11.17
C GLY A 111 7.67 12.78 10.14
N LEU A 112 8.10 13.56 9.15
CA LEU A 112 7.30 13.88 7.96
C LEU A 112 7.21 12.62 7.08
N GLN A 113 6.46 12.67 5.98
CA GLN A 113 6.18 11.49 5.16
C GLN A 113 5.19 10.51 5.81
N GLN A 114 4.04 11.03 6.21
CA GLN A 114 2.90 10.25 6.69
C GLN A 114 2.21 9.47 5.55
N CYS A 115 1.04 8.87 5.82
CA CYS A 115 0.32 8.02 4.85
C CYS A 115 0.14 8.67 3.47
N ALA A 116 -0.46 9.87 3.42
CA ALA A 116 -0.66 10.61 2.16
C ALA A 116 0.66 11.07 1.51
N ASP A 117 1.60 11.54 2.33
CA ASP A 117 2.88 12.07 1.88
C ASP A 117 3.73 11.04 1.15
N ALA A 118 3.73 9.79 1.62
CA ALA A 118 4.42 8.68 0.97
C ALA A 118 3.90 8.47 -0.47
N LEU A 119 2.59 8.56 -0.66
CA LEU A 119 1.95 8.39 -1.95
C LEU A 119 2.19 9.60 -2.87
N ILE A 120 2.14 10.81 -2.32
CA ILE A 120 2.54 12.06 -2.97
C ILE A 120 3.98 11.96 -3.47
N ARG A 121 4.91 11.48 -2.62
CA ARG A 121 6.31 11.29 -2.97
C ARG A 121 6.48 10.37 -4.16
N ILE A 122 5.83 9.21 -4.16
CA ILE A 122 5.91 8.23 -5.25
C ILE A 122 5.46 8.84 -6.57
N ARG A 123 4.34 9.59 -6.59
CA ARG A 123 3.87 10.30 -7.79
C ARG A 123 4.84 11.40 -8.24
N ALA A 124 5.35 12.19 -7.30
CA ALA A 124 6.24 13.29 -7.60
C ALA A 124 7.61 12.81 -8.12
N GLU A 125 8.15 11.73 -7.54
CA GLU A 125 9.40 11.10 -8.01
C GLU A 125 9.23 10.47 -9.39
N TYR A 126 8.09 9.82 -9.67
CA TYR A 126 7.77 9.34 -11.02
C TYR A 126 7.80 10.49 -12.04
N LEU A 127 7.10 11.59 -11.77
CA LEU A 127 7.07 12.75 -12.68
C LEU A 127 8.46 13.37 -12.83
N TRP A 128 9.24 13.42 -11.74
CA TRP A 128 10.62 13.89 -11.77
C TRP A 128 11.50 13.04 -12.69
N ASP A 129 11.46 11.72 -12.53
CA ASP A 129 12.31 10.78 -13.25
C ASP A 129 11.91 10.65 -14.73
N LYS A 130 10.63 10.90 -15.06
CA LYS A 130 10.15 11.01 -16.45
C LYS A 130 10.34 12.39 -17.08
N GLY A 131 10.94 13.34 -16.37
CA GLY A 131 11.15 14.71 -16.87
C GLY A 131 9.90 15.58 -16.94
N ARG A 132 8.76 15.10 -16.40
CA ARG A 132 7.45 15.75 -16.36
C ARG A 132 7.31 16.71 -15.16
N LYS A 133 8.36 17.50 -14.90
CA LYS A 133 8.47 18.31 -13.66
C LYS A 133 7.43 19.44 -13.58
N ASP A 134 6.98 19.95 -14.72
CA ASP A 134 5.96 21.01 -14.79
C ASP A 134 4.58 20.54 -14.30
N GLU A 135 4.38 19.23 -14.19
CA GLU A 135 3.13 18.61 -13.73
C GLU A 135 3.13 18.31 -12.22
N ILE A 136 4.27 18.52 -11.55
CA ILE A 136 4.38 18.30 -10.11
C ILE A 136 3.70 19.47 -9.39
N GLY A 137 2.61 19.18 -8.70
CA GLY A 137 1.90 20.11 -7.85
C GLY A 137 0.77 19.47 -7.07
N PHE A 138 0.48 20.02 -5.89
CA PHE A 138 -0.59 19.53 -5.01
C PHE A 138 -1.27 20.70 -4.31
N ASN A 139 -2.54 20.52 -3.94
CA ASN A 139 -3.26 21.47 -3.12
C ASN A 139 -2.88 21.31 -1.65
N PHE A 140 -2.69 22.44 -0.98
CA PHE A 140 -2.78 22.47 0.48
C PHE A 140 -4.21 22.13 0.93
N THR A 141 -4.37 21.75 2.21
CA THR A 141 -5.68 21.50 2.82
C THR A 141 -6.61 22.73 2.73
N SER A 142 -6.04 23.94 2.63
CA SER A 142 -6.79 25.17 2.37
C SER A 142 -7.24 25.35 0.90
N GLY A 143 -6.99 24.37 0.02
CA GLY A 143 -7.34 24.39 -1.40
C GLY A 143 -6.39 25.16 -2.31
N HIS A 144 -5.33 25.78 -1.76
CA HIS A 144 -4.38 26.56 -2.55
C HIS A 144 -3.37 25.64 -3.24
N TYR A 145 -3.27 25.74 -4.56
CA TYR A 145 -2.36 24.93 -5.36
C TYR A 145 -0.91 25.40 -5.24
N CYS A 146 0.00 24.47 -4.92
CA CYS A 146 1.43 24.72 -4.84
C CYS A 146 2.18 23.87 -5.86
N SER A 147 2.61 24.48 -6.97
CA SER A 147 3.40 23.80 -8.01
C SER A 147 4.89 23.78 -7.70
N TRP A 148 5.57 22.70 -8.11
CA TRP A 148 7.02 22.64 -8.13
C TRP A 148 7.62 23.74 -9.00
N LYS A 149 7.02 24.02 -10.17
CA LYS A 149 7.51 25.04 -11.12
C LYS A 149 7.67 26.42 -10.45
N GLN A 150 6.62 26.92 -9.81
CA GLN A 150 6.69 28.20 -9.08
C GLN A 150 7.66 28.13 -7.90
N TYR A 151 7.67 27.02 -7.16
CA TYR A 151 8.61 26.85 -6.04
C TYR A 151 10.07 26.89 -6.51
N ALA A 152 10.38 26.22 -7.62
CA ALA A 152 11.70 26.19 -8.24
C ALA A 152 12.09 27.56 -8.80
N GLU A 153 11.14 28.38 -9.25
CA GLU A 153 11.37 29.78 -9.66
C GLU A 153 11.59 30.75 -8.48
N GLY A 154 11.44 30.29 -7.24
CA GLY A 154 11.73 31.06 -6.03
C GLY A 154 10.50 31.57 -5.28
N TYR A 155 9.29 31.18 -5.68
CA TYR A 155 8.06 31.51 -4.94
C TYR A 155 7.94 30.66 -3.68
N ARG A 156 7.52 31.28 -2.57
CA ARG A 156 7.26 30.62 -1.30
C ARG A 156 5.87 31.00 -0.78
N PRO A 157 5.15 30.07 -0.13
CA PRO A 157 3.88 30.40 0.47
C PRO A 157 4.07 31.34 1.67
N LYS A 158 3.21 32.34 1.78
CA LYS A 158 2.98 33.17 2.95
C LYS A 158 1.59 32.87 3.46
N ILE A 159 1.53 32.31 4.66
CA ILE A 159 0.32 31.74 5.24
C ILE A 159 -0.19 32.67 6.33
N LYS A 160 -1.47 33.03 6.26
CA LYS A 160 -2.18 33.80 7.29
C LYS A 160 -3.55 33.18 7.51
N GLY A 161 -3.68 32.38 8.58
CA GLY A 161 -4.88 31.57 8.79
C GLY A 161 -5.06 30.55 7.65
N SER A 162 -6.26 30.48 7.08
CA SER A 162 -6.59 29.62 5.93
C SER A 162 -6.21 30.21 4.57
N THR A 163 -5.72 31.45 4.53
CA THR A 163 -5.34 32.12 3.27
C THR A 163 -3.85 31.91 2.99
N VAL A 164 -3.54 31.56 1.74
CA VAL A 164 -2.16 31.37 1.27
C VAL A 164 -1.91 32.25 0.05
N THR A 165 -0.81 33.00 0.10
CA THR A 165 -0.33 33.81 -1.02
C THR A 165 1.09 33.37 -1.38
N PHE A 166 1.51 33.53 -2.63
CA PHE A 166 2.85 33.13 -3.07
C PHE A 166 3.68 34.35 -3.41
N HIS A 167 4.83 34.50 -2.77
CA HIS A 167 5.75 35.62 -3.00
C HIS A 167 7.12 35.09 -3.42
N LYS A 168 7.76 35.77 -4.37
CA LYS A 168 9.12 35.44 -4.78
C LYS A 168 10.10 35.94 -3.72
N THR A 169 10.62 35.02 -2.91
CA THR A 169 11.51 35.31 -1.77
C THR A 169 12.82 34.51 -1.82
N ALA A 170 12.97 33.60 -2.78
CA ALA A 170 14.19 32.84 -3.01
C ALA A 170 14.69 33.02 -4.45
N SER A 171 15.96 32.70 -4.68
CA SER A 171 16.52 32.60 -6.03
C SER A 171 16.05 31.30 -6.72
N PRO A 172 15.95 31.27 -8.06
CA PRO A 172 15.60 30.06 -8.79
C PRO A 172 16.54 28.89 -8.48
N ASN A 173 15.98 27.69 -8.27
CA ASN A 173 16.72 26.48 -7.93
C ASN A 173 15.96 25.21 -8.37
N ASN A 174 16.46 24.56 -9.42
CA ASN A 174 15.88 23.34 -10.01
C ASN A 174 16.58 22.04 -9.55
N THR A 175 17.35 22.08 -8.47
CA THR A 175 18.09 20.91 -7.99
C THR A 175 17.18 19.88 -7.34
N LYS A 176 17.59 18.60 -7.37
CA LYS A 176 16.88 17.50 -6.67
C LYS A 176 16.82 17.73 -5.15
N ALA A 177 17.84 18.35 -4.57
CA ALA A 177 17.83 18.75 -3.16
C ALA A 177 16.73 19.77 -2.86
N ASN A 178 16.49 20.75 -3.74
CA ASN A 178 15.40 21.70 -3.58
C ASN A 178 14.02 21.07 -3.81
N PHE A 179 13.94 20.05 -4.67
CA PHE A 179 12.73 19.24 -4.84
C PHE A 179 12.30 18.53 -3.56
N TYR A 180 13.22 17.93 -2.80
CA TYR A 180 12.86 17.35 -1.50
C TYR A 180 12.50 18.42 -0.44
N LYS A 181 13.03 19.64 -0.54
CA LYS A 181 12.55 20.76 0.30
C LYS A 181 11.12 21.17 -0.06
N TYR A 182 10.78 21.15 -1.35
CA TYR A 182 9.42 21.33 -1.83
C TYR A 182 8.49 20.23 -1.29
N LEU A 183 8.89 18.96 -1.36
CA LEU A 183 8.07 17.87 -0.82
C LEU A 183 7.85 18.02 0.69
N ASN A 184 8.87 18.39 1.47
CA ASN A 184 8.68 18.67 2.90
C ASN A 184 7.66 19.79 3.15
N LEU A 185 7.62 20.83 2.30
CA LEU A 185 6.58 21.86 2.38
C LEU A 185 5.19 21.27 2.10
N ILE A 186 5.07 20.41 1.09
CA ILE A 186 3.80 19.74 0.77
C ILE A 186 3.35 18.88 1.94
N TYR A 187 4.23 18.10 2.57
CA TYR A 187 3.91 17.26 3.72
C TYR A 187 3.41 18.06 4.93
N MET A 188 3.76 19.33 5.05
CA MET A 188 3.28 20.20 6.14
C MET A 188 1.86 20.72 5.93
N TYR A 189 1.42 20.85 4.68
CA TYR A 189 0.18 21.58 4.34
C TYR A 189 -0.82 20.78 3.52
N SER A 190 -0.42 19.65 2.98
CA SER A 190 -1.25 18.67 2.28
C SER A 190 -1.35 17.39 3.11
N GLY A 191 -2.30 16.54 2.74
CA GLY A 191 -2.57 15.27 3.41
C GLY A 191 -3.82 14.61 2.85
N THR A 192 -4.35 13.62 3.56
CA THR A 192 -5.51 12.82 3.13
C THR A 192 -6.72 13.68 2.75
N ILE A 193 -7.04 14.70 3.55
CA ILE A 193 -8.16 15.62 3.27
C ILE A 193 -7.94 16.39 1.96
N SER A 194 -6.73 16.93 1.75
CA SER A 194 -6.43 17.67 0.51
C SER A 194 -6.53 16.78 -0.73
N LEU A 195 -6.03 15.53 -0.67
CA LEU A 195 -6.13 14.57 -1.77
C LEU A 195 -7.59 14.20 -2.05
N TYR A 196 -8.39 13.97 -1.00
CA TYR A 196 -9.80 13.62 -1.14
C TYR A 196 -10.61 14.70 -1.87
N HIS A 197 -10.34 15.98 -1.61
CA HIS A 197 -11.04 17.09 -2.25
C HIS A 197 -10.47 17.47 -3.61
N GLU A 198 -9.16 17.27 -3.85
CA GLU A 198 -8.51 17.65 -5.10
C GLU A 198 -8.71 16.62 -6.23
N LEU A 199 -8.76 15.34 -5.89
CA LEU A 199 -8.65 14.24 -6.85
C LEU A 199 -10.01 13.68 -7.27
N SER A 200 -10.07 13.23 -8.53
CA SER A 200 -11.26 12.60 -9.11
C SER A 200 -11.60 11.29 -8.39
N LYS A 201 -12.89 11.08 -8.13
CA LYS A 201 -13.42 9.84 -7.55
C LYS A 201 -13.53 8.75 -8.60
N ILE A 202 -13.26 7.51 -8.21
CA ILE A 202 -13.55 6.33 -9.03
C ILE A 202 -14.81 5.66 -8.49
N THR A 203 -15.78 5.41 -9.36
CA THR A 203 -17.13 4.98 -8.96
C THR A 203 -17.42 3.52 -9.27
N THR A 204 -16.55 2.82 -10.01
CA THR A 204 -16.74 1.43 -10.43
C THR A 204 -15.47 0.61 -10.20
N ILE A 205 -15.62 -0.70 -9.99
CA ILE A 205 -14.50 -1.63 -9.75
C ILE A 205 -13.71 -1.89 -11.04
N GLU A 206 -14.39 -1.84 -12.19
CA GLU A 206 -13.82 -2.02 -13.51
C GLU A 206 -12.86 -0.89 -13.87
N GLU A 207 -13.06 0.31 -13.34
CA GLU A 207 -12.17 1.44 -13.55
C GLU A 207 -10.92 1.41 -12.66
N LEU A 208 -10.91 0.64 -11.56
CA LEU A 208 -9.77 0.61 -10.64
C LEU A 208 -8.50 0.11 -11.35
N GLN A 209 -7.41 0.83 -11.09
CA GLN A 209 -6.08 0.55 -11.61
C GLN A 209 -4.98 0.86 -10.59
N ILE A 210 -3.76 0.44 -10.92
CA ILE A 210 -2.57 0.78 -10.14
C ILE A 210 -2.43 2.30 -10.02
N GLY A 211 -2.07 2.79 -8.84
CA GLY A 211 -1.97 4.21 -8.53
C GLY A 211 -3.26 4.82 -7.97
N ASP A 212 -4.40 4.16 -8.07
CA ASP A 212 -5.62 4.59 -7.39
C ASP A 212 -5.49 4.38 -5.88
N MET A 213 -6.14 5.25 -5.11
CA MET A 213 -5.97 5.34 -3.68
C MET A 213 -7.29 5.12 -2.95
N LEU A 214 -7.35 4.11 -2.10
CA LEU A 214 -8.44 3.93 -1.14
C LEU A 214 -8.26 4.96 -0.02
N ILE A 215 -9.27 5.79 0.22
CA ILE A 215 -9.12 7.00 1.02
C ILE A 215 -10.29 7.25 1.96
N TYR A 216 -9.98 7.69 3.18
CA TYR A 216 -10.95 8.23 4.14
C TYR A 216 -10.45 9.58 4.69
N ALA A 217 -11.16 10.66 4.36
CA ALA A 217 -10.81 12.02 4.76
C ALA A 217 -11.32 12.41 6.16
N GLY A 218 -11.06 11.59 7.16
CA GLY A 218 -11.40 11.86 8.55
C GLY A 218 -10.28 12.54 9.36
N SER A 219 -10.53 12.68 10.67
CA SER A 219 -9.52 13.05 11.67
C SER A 219 -9.62 12.11 12.88
N PRO A 220 -8.84 11.02 12.93
CA PRO A 220 -7.80 10.64 11.96
C PRO A 220 -8.39 10.09 10.64
N GLY A 221 -7.76 10.44 9.52
CA GLY A 221 -8.04 9.89 8.20
C GLY A 221 -6.94 8.94 7.75
N HIS A 222 -7.16 8.18 6.68
CA HIS A 222 -6.15 7.27 6.14
C HIS A 222 -6.21 7.14 4.63
N VAL A 223 -5.09 6.79 4.01
CA VAL A 223 -5.01 6.55 2.57
C VAL A 223 -3.95 5.49 2.25
N ILE A 224 -4.31 4.59 1.35
CA ILE A 224 -3.44 3.53 0.82
C ILE A 224 -3.56 3.50 -0.70
N MET A 225 -2.58 2.93 -1.42
CA MET A 225 -2.55 2.93 -2.89
C MET A 225 -2.46 1.53 -3.48
N ILE A 226 -3.15 1.30 -4.60
CA ILE A 226 -3.01 0.09 -5.41
C ILE A 226 -1.63 0.08 -6.05
N ALA A 227 -0.85 -0.98 -5.83
CA ALA A 227 0.50 -1.16 -6.32
C ALA A 227 0.66 -2.29 -7.34
N ASP A 228 -0.22 -3.30 -7.29
CA ASP A 228 -0.36 -4.31 -8.35
C ASP A 228 -1.85 -4.64 -8.57
N ALA A 229 -2.19 -5.15 -9.75
CA ALA A 229 -3.52 -5.52 -10.16
C ALA A 229 -3.50 -6.77 -11.06
N ILE A 230 -4.36 -7.73 -10.75
CA ILE A 230 -4.60 -8.95 -11.52
C ILE A 230 -6.07 -9.07 -11.86
N GLN A 231 -6.38 -9.80 -12.93
CA GLN A 231 -7.73 -10.06 -13.40
C GLN A 231 -7.84 -11.48 -13.94
N ASN A 232 -8.97 -12.14 -13.71
CA ASN A 232 -9.30 -13.43 -14.32
C ASN A 232 -10.20 -13.29 -15.55
N ASP A 233 -10.51 -14.40 -16.21
CA ASP A 233 -11.33 -14.42 -17.43
C ASP A 233 -12.78 -13.97 -17.21
N ASN A 234 -13.28 -14.00 -15.97
CA ASN A 234 -14.60 -13.48 -15.61
C ASN A 234 -14.60 -11.96 -15.36
N GLY A 235 -13.44 -11.32 -15.45
CA GLY A 235 -13.27 -9.89 -15.19
C GLY A 235 -13.06 -9.54 -13.73
N GLU A 236 -13.02 -10.51 -12.82
CA GLU A 236 -12.82 -10.28 -11.38
C GLU A 236 -11.40 -9.76 -11.15
N LYS A 237 -11.30 -8.59 -10.50
CA LYS A 237 -10.01 -7.96 -10.19
C LYS A 237 -9.58 -8.26 -8.77
N ARG A 238 -8.26 -8.33 -8.60
CA ARG A 238 -7.61 -8.33 -7.28
C ARG A 238 -6.40 -7.40 -7.27
N PHE A 239 -6.05 -6.91 -6.09
CA PHE A 239 -5.08 -5.83 -5.94
C PHE A 239 -4.06 -6.10 -4.84
N ILE A 240 -2.86 -5.52 -4.99
CA ILE A 240 -1.91 -5.36 -3.88
C ILE A 240 -1.92 -3.90 -3.46
N MET A 241 -1.89 -3.67 -2.15
CA MET A 241 -1.90 -2.32 -1.57
C MET A 241 -0.55 -1.97 -0.95
N ILE A 242 -0.17 -0.69 -1.03
CA ILE A 242 0.95 -0.12 -0.29
C ILE A 242 0.46 1.04 0.59
N GLN A 243 1.14 1.25 1.72
CA GLN A 243 0.82 2.37 2.60
C GLN A 243 2.05 2.96 3.30
N GLY A 244 1.96 4.25 3.64
CA GLY A 244 2.66 4.83 4.80
C GLY A 244 1.78 4.77 6.05
N ASN A 245 2.08 5.56 7.08
CA ASN A 245 1.26 5.65 8.30
C ASN A 245 1.44 7.00 9.00
N THR A 246 0.67 7.25 10.04
CA THR A 246 0.79 8.40 10.94
C THR A 246 0.95 7.91 12.37
N PRO A 247 2.13 8.06 13.02
CA PRO A 247 3.36 8.70 12.56
C PRO A 247 4.04 8.01 11.36
N ALA A 248 5.00 8.70 10.72
CA ALA A 248 5.71 8.20 9.56
C ALA A 248 6.44 6.87 9.85
N GLN A 249 6.37 5.96 8.90
CA GLN A 249 7.03 4.66 8.94
C GLN A 249 7.42 4.22 7.53
N SER A 250 8.14 3.10 7.42
CA SER A 250 8.52 2.53 6.14
C SER A 250 7.31 2.30 5.25
N VAL A 251 7.38 2.71 3.99
CA VAL A 251 6.32 2.40 3.02
C VAL A 251 6.37 0.90 2.73
N HIS A 252 5.25 0.20 2.86
CA HIS A 252 5.22 -1.25 2.80
C HIS A 252 3.97 -1.79 2.10
N MET A 253 4.11 -3.00 1.57
CA MET A 253 3.03 -3.75 0.93
C MET A 253 2.21 -4.48 1.99
N LEU A 254 0.89 -4.36 1.89
CA LEU A 254 -0.06 -4.89 2.85
C LEU A 254 -0.41 -6.35 2.59
N LYS A 255 -0.72 -7.07 3.67
CA LYS A 255 -1.30 -8.40 3.64
C LYS A 255 -2.83 -8.32 3.78
N SER A 256 -3.58 -8.91 2.87
CA SER A 256 -5.03 -9.05 3.00
C SER A 256 -5.41 -9.87 4.24
N VAL A 257 -6.31 -9.31 5.06
CA VAL A 257 -6.87 -9.93 6.27
C VAL A 257 -8.31 -10.42 6.07
N MET A 258 -8.98 -9.93 5.03
CA MET A 258 -10.37 -10.26 4.71
C MET A 258 -10.48 -11.60 3.97
N ASP A 259 -9.58 -11.84 3.02
CA ASP A 259 -9.47 -13.10 2.28
C ASP A 259 -8.13 -13.76 2.59
N THR A 260 -8.17 -14.76 3.46
CA THR A 260 -6.97 -15.51 3.86
C THR A 260 -6.56 -16.59 2.86
N ASP A 261 -7.43 -16.92 1.89
CA ASP A 261 -7.16 -17.95 0.89
C ASP A 261 -6.41 -17.37 -0.31
N LEU A 262 -6.65 -16.09 -0.65
CA LEU A 262 -5.95 -15.35 -1.71
C LEU A 262 -4.96 -14.30 -1.19
N SER A 263 -4.76 -14.21 0.13
CA SER A 263 -3.79 -13.29 0.73
C SER A 263 -2.41 -13.41 0.08
N PRO A 264 -1.78 -12.31 -0.38
CA PRO A 264 -2.05 -10.93 0.02
C PRO A 264 -2.99 -10.14 -0.90
N TRP A 265 -3.59 -10.78 -1.90
CA TRP A 265 -4.47 -10.12 -2.85
C TRP A 265 -5.77 -9.65 -2.21
N TYR A 266 -6.13 -8.39 -2.45
CA TYR A 266 -7.37 -7.77 -1.99
C TYR A 266 -8.43 -7.83 -3.07
N GLU A 267 -9.66 -8.15 -2.66
CA GLU A 267 -10.87 -7.83 -3.39
C GLU A 267 -11.48 -6.55 -2.81
N PHE A 268 -12.02 -5.70 -3.67
CA PHE A 268 -12.76 -4.52 -3.24
C PHE A 268 -14.13 -4.48 -3.92
N GLU A 269 -15.09 -3.96 -3.19
CA GLU A 269 -16.38 -3.52 -3.70
C GLU A 269 -16.54 -2.04 -3.36
N ILE A 270 -16.86 -1.20 -4.36
CA ILE A 270 -16.98 0.23 -4.16
C ILE A 270 -18.09 0.52 -3.14
N GLY A 271 -17.77 1.31 -2.11
CA GLY A 271 -18.69 1.67 -1.04
C GLY A 271 -18.90 0.61 0.04
N ALA A 272 -18.29 -0.57 -0.07
CA ALA A 272 -18.36 -1.61 0.95
C ALA A 272 -17.33 -1.40 2.07
N TYR A 273 -17.54 -2.05 3.22
CA TYR A 273 -16.56 -2.11 4.29
C TYR A 273 -15.28 -2.81 3.82
N THR A 274 -14.13 -2.30 4.24
CA THR A 274 -12.82 -2.88 3.90
C THR A 274 -11.90 -2.82 5.11
N GLU A 275 -11.28 -3.94 5.44
CA GLU A 275 -10.30 -4.02 6.52
C GLU A 275 -8.88 -4.24 5.98
N ILE A 276 -7.93 -3.53 6.57
CA ILE A 276 -6.51 -3.73 6.37
C ILE A 276 -5.84 -4.03 7.71
N PRO A 277 -4.63 -4.59 7.74
CA PRO A 277 -3.89 -4.94 8.97
C PRO A 277 -3.91 -3.92 10.12
N THR A 278 -4.00 -2.63 9.82
CA THR A 278 -3.81 -1.54 10.79
C THR A 278 -4.95 -0.52 10.82
N TYR A 279 -5.99 -0.71 10.02
CA TYR A 279 -7.07 0.26 9.81
C TYR A 279 -8.29 -0.40 9.19
N TYR A 280 -9.45 0.25 9.26
CA TYR A 280 -10.65 -0.16 8.53
C TYR A 280 -11.29 1.05 7.86
N PHE A 281 -11.94 0.81 6.72
CA PHE A 281 -12.69 1.79 5.96
C PHE A 281 -14.15 1.36 6.00
N ASP A 282 -15.03 2.20 6.57
CA ASP A 282 -16.48 1.93 6.58
C ASP A 282 -17.05 1.82 5.16
N LYS A 283 -16.44 2.55 4.22
CA LYS A 283 -16.77 2.54 2.80
C LYS A 283 -15.50 2.62 1.97
N ALA A 284 -15.38 1.75 0.98
CA ALA A 284 -14.29 1.78 0.03
C ALA A 284 -14.49 2.90 -1.00
N GLU A 285 -13.91 4.07 -0.74
CA GLU A 285 -13.88 5.21 -1.66
C GLU A 285 -12.49 5.36 -2.30
N PHE A 286 -12.44 5.47 -3.63
CA PHE A 286 -11.18 5.58 -4.36
C PHE A 286 -11.01 6.94 -5.04
N VAL A 287 -9.77 7.44 -5.07
CA VAL A 287 -9.36 8.64 -5.81
C VAL A 287 -8.15 8.38 -6.70
N ARG A 288 -8.00 9.16 -7.77
CA ARG A 288 -6.89 9.03 -8.75
C ARG A 288 -6.14 10.35 -8.94
N PHE A 289 -4.81 10.28 -9.03
CA PHE A 289 -4.00 11.43 -9.42
C PHE A 289 -4.40 11.95 -10.81
N LYS A 290 -4.31 13.28 -11.00
CA LYS A 290 -4.50 13.90 -12.31
C LYS A 290 -3.42 13.43 -13.29
N GLU A 291 -3.81 13.22 -14.55
CA GLU A 291 -2.92 12.73 -15.61
C GLU A 291 -1.75 13.68 -15.90
#